data_AF-A0A955YG83-F1
#
_entry.id   AF-A0A955YG83-F1
#
_cell.length_a   1.000
_cell.length_b   1.000
_cell.length_c   1.000
_cell.angle_alpha   90.00
_cell.angle_beta   90.00
_cell.angle_gamma   90.00
#
_symmetry.space_group_name_H-M   'P 1'
#
loop_
_entity.id
_entity.type
_entity.pdbx_description
1 polymer ?
#
loop_
_entity_poly.entity_id
_entity_poly.type
_entity_poly.pdbx_seq_one_letter_code
_entity_poly.pdbx_strand_id
1 'polypeptide(L)'
;MTKHFSEVVTALVLAGLGLALAAGAVQPSHDTLLLLDVGDRLVDGARPYVDYVETNPPLSHYLHAVVAGLARLVGVRPLTAMWPLVWSGTAFGAWLLAVKSTSVLGERGGPRAAAGWSAATLFVAAVGNLGQREHLFALLFLPYVVHRLRVREGTATPLAVWTGIAGAVGVCIKPHFLLVAAALEAMVWWRGRRALEPGFV
;
A
#
# COMPACT_ATOMS: atom_id res chain seq x y z
N MET A 1 -4.51 21.40 -15.40
CA MET A 1 -3.55 20.29 -15.65
C MET A 1 -3.77 19.09 -14.73
N THR A 2 -4.07 19.27 -13.45
CA THR A 2 -4.31 18.18 -12.48
C THR A 2 -5.42 17.21 -12.88
N LYS A 3 -6.52 17.70 -13.48
CA LYS A 3 -7.66 16.87 -13.92
C LYS A 3 -7.31 15.85 -15.02
N HIS A 4 -6.65 16.28 -16.09
CA HIS A 4 -6.18 15.38 -17.15
C HIS A 4 -5.14 14.37 -16.66
N PHE A 5 -4.31 14.76 -15.69
CA PHE A 5 -3.34 13.84 -15.14
C PHE A 5 -4.00 12.76 -14.27
N SER A 6 -4.98 13.12 -13.44
CA SER A 6 -5.76 12.12 -12.71
C SER A 6 -6.51 11.18 -13.66
N GLU A 7 -7.02 11.68 -14.78
CA GLU A 7 -7.68 10.85 -15.80
C GLU A 7 -6.72 9.81 -16.41
N VAL A 8 -5.47 10.19 -16.69
CA VAL A 8 -4.44 9.27 -17.21
C VAL A 8 -4.06 8.21 -16.18
N VAL A 9 -3.86 8.60 -14.92
CA VAL A 9 -3.56 7.64 -13.84
C VAL A 9 -4.73 6.67 -13.64
N THR A 10 -5.95 7.19 -13.60
CA THR A 10 -7.17 6.36 -13.50
C THR A 10 -7.27 5.42 -14.70
N ALA A 11 -7.00 5.90 -15.92
CA ALA A 11 -7.00 5.06 -17.12
C ALA A 11 -5.92 3.95 -17.06
N LEU A 12 -4.72 4.24 -16.56
CA LEU A 12 -3.65 3.25 -16.40
C LEU A 12 -3.99 2.21 -15.33
N VAL A 13 -4.61 2.62 -14.22
CA VAL A 13 -5.11 1.72 -13.17
C VAL A 13 -6.24 0.84 -13.72
N LEU A 14 -7.20 1.43 -14.44
CA LEU A 14 -8.31 0.69 -15.04
C LEU A 14 -7.82 -0.25 -16.14
N ALA A 15 -6.81 0.14 -16.91
CA ALA A 15 -6.15 -0.72 -17.88
C ALA A 15 -5.39 -1.86 -17.19
N GLY A 16 -4.69 -1.59 -16.07
CA GLY A 16 -4.03 -2.61 -15.25
C GLY A 16 -5.02 -3.59 -14.62
N LEU A 17 -6.13 -3.08 -14.08
CA LEU A 17 -7.26 -3.88 -13.60
C LEU A 17 -7.87 -4.71 -14.73
N GLY A 18 -8.11 -4.10 -15.89
CA GLY A 18 -8.63 -4.77 -17.09
C GLY A 18 -7.70 -5.86 -17.59
N LEU A 19 -6.39 -5.62 -17.64
CA LEU A 19 -5.39 -6.64 -17.98
C LEU A 19 -5.35 -7.76 -16.94
N ALA A 20 -5.40 -7.44 -15.65
CA ALA A 20 -5.34 -8.44 -14.59
C ALA A 20 -6.60 -9.32 -14.56
N LEU A 21 -7.77 -8.74 -14.85
CA LEU A 21 -9.02 -9.47 -15.01
C LEU A 21 -9.04 -10.31 -16.30
N ALA A 22 -8.55 -9.76 -17.41
CA ALA A 22 -8.61 -10.41 -18.72
C ALA A 22 -7.56 -11.51 -18.91
N ALA A 23 -6.36 -11.35 -18.36
CA ALA A 23 -5.23 -12.10 -18.87
C ALA A 23 -4.92 -13.38 -18.11
N GLY A 24 -5.23 -13.50 -16.81
CA GLY A 24 -4.61 -14.54 -15.98
C GLY A 24 -3.06 -14.57 -16.11
N ALA A 25 -2.47 -13.51 -16.67
CA ALA A 25 -1.11 -13.47 -17.20
C ALA A 25 -0.11 -12.89 -16.21
N VAL A 26 -0.59 -12.35 -15.09
CA VAL A 26 0.25 -12.11 -13.93
C VAL A 26 0.43 -13.44 -13.23
N GLN A 27 1.54 -14.11 -13.51
CA GLN A 27 1.95 -15.30 -12.79
C GLN A 27 2.27 -14.89 -11.35
N PRO A 28 1.45 -15.30 -10.36
CA PRO A 28 1.74 -14.96 -8.98
C PRO A 28 3.01 -15.69 -8.54
N SER A 29 3.81 -15.02 -7.73
CA SER A 29 4.96 -15.66 -7.12
C SER A 29 4.54 -16.84 -6.23
N HIS A 30 5.46 -17.79 -6.04
CA HIS A 30 5.25 -18.91 -5.12
C HIS A 30 4.91 -18.43 -3.69
N ASP A 31 5.56 -17.37 -3.22
CA ASP A 31 5.31 -16.79 -1.88
C ASP A 31 3.88 -16.24 -1.76
N THR A 32 3.38 -15.55 -2.79
CA THR A 32 1.99 -15.08 -2.85
C THR A 32 1.00 -16.25 -2.83
N LEU A 33 1.26 -17.31 -3.61
CA LEU A 33 0.39 -18.48 -3.65
C LEU A 33 0.37 -19.22 -2.30
N LEU A 34 1.53 -19.42 -1.69
CA LEU A 34 1.66 -20.06 -0.38
C LEU A 34 0.88 -19.28 0.68
N LEU A 35 1.00 -17.95 0.71
CA LEU A 35 0.28 -17.13 1.68
C LEU A 35 -1.23 -17.08 1.44
N LEU A 36 -1.68 -17.17 0.18
CA LEU A 36 -3.12 -17.32 -0.12
C LEU A 36 -3.66 -18.68 0.35
N ASP A 37 -2.91 -19.77 0.18
CA ASP A 37 -3.26 -21.09 0.74
C ASP A 37 -3.31 -21.05 2.28
N VAL A 38 -2.33 -20.42 2.92
CA VAL A 38 -2.34 -20.16 4.37
C VAL A 38 -3.57 -19.34 4.77
N GLY A 39 -3.93 -18.32 3.99
CA GLY A 39 -5.12 -17.51 4.20
C GLY A 39 -6.40 -18.34 4.18
N ASP A 40 -6.55 -19.24 3.20
CA ASP A 40 -7.68 -20.16 3.12
C ASP A 40 -7.75 -21.09 4.33
N ARG A 41 -6.63 -21.69 4.73
CA ARG A 41 -6.56 -22.55 5.93
C ARG A 41 -6.97 -21.80 7.20
N LEU A 42 -6.54 -20.55 7.34
CA LEU A 42 -6.91 -19.71 8.48
C LEU A 42 -8.41 -19.43 8.50
N VAL A 43 -9.02 -19.18 7.34
CA VAL A 43 -10.48 -19.02 7.22
C VAL A 43 -11.22 -20.31 7.57
N ASP A 44 -10.63 -21.47 7.30
CA ASP A 44 -11.12 -22.80 7.72
C ASP A 44 -10.84 -23.13 9.20
N GLY A 45 -10.23 -22.21 9.96
CA GLY A 45 -10.00 -22.37 11.40
C GLY A 45 -8.64 -22.94 11.79
N ALA A 46 -7.70 -23.06 10.86
CA ALA A 46 -6.32 -23.46 11.18
C ALA A 46 -5.65 -22.44 12.12
N ARG A 47 -4.75 -22.92 12.98
CA ARG A 47 -3.98 -22.09 13.92
C ARG A 47 -2.59 -21.81 13.35
N PRO A 48 -2.15 -20.54 13.30
CA PRO A 48 -0.81 -20.17 12.85
C PRO A 48 0.29 -20.93 13.58
N TYR A 49 1.28 -21.43 12.84
CA TYR A 49 2.48 -22.14 13.35
C TYR A 49 2.22 -23.47 14.07
N VAL A 50 0.97 -23.92 14.15
CA VAL A 50 0.62 -25.22 14.74
C VAL A 50 0.17 -26.16 13.63
N ASP A 51 -0.79 -25.73 12.82
CA ASP A 51 -1.41 -26.58 11.80
C ASP A 51 -0.73 -26.42 10.42
N TYR A 52 0.23 -25.50 10.29
CA TYR A 52 1.11 -25.34 9.13
C TYR A 52 2.44 -24.66 9.54
N VAL A 53 3.48 -24.87 8.73
CA VAL A 53 4.81 -24.27 8.92
C VAL A 53 4.96 -23.07 7.99
N GLU A 54 5.28 -21.93 8.57
CA GLU A 54 5.59 -20.70 7.85
C GLU A 54 6.59 -19.87 8.67
N THR A 55 7.48 -19.18 7.97
CA THR A 55 8.53 -18.30 8.54
C THR A 55 8.09 -16.85 8.62
N ASN A 56 7.08 -16.47 7.84
CA ASN A 56 6.54 -15.13 7.79
C ASN A 56 5.87 -14.73 9.13
N PRO A 57 5.86 -13.43 9.49
CA PRO A 57 5.17 -12.96 10.69
C PRO A 57 3.65 -13.14 10.60
N PRO A 58 2.94 -13.24 11.75
CA PRO A 58 1.53 -13.63 11.77
C PRO A 58 0.63 -12.72 10.95
N LEU A 59 0.92 -11.41 10.91
CA LEU A 59 0.11 -10.46 10.16
C LEU A 59 0.13 -10.73 8.65
N SER A 60 1.22 -11.28 8.10
CA SER A 60 1.25 -11.67 6.69
C SER A 60 0.21 -12.76 6.41
N HIS A 61 -0.02 -13.67 7.35
CA HIS A 61 -1.00 -14.74 7.21
C HIS A 61 -2.41 -14.17 7.31
N TYR A 62 -2.67 -13.34 8.32
CA TYR A 62 -3.98 -12.73 8.53
C TYR A 62 -4.40 -11.80 7.39
N LEU A 63 -3.45 -11.07 6.78
CA LEU A 63 -3.75 -10.24 5.62
C LEU A 63 -4.27 -11.08 4.44
N HIS A 64 -3.66 -12.24 4.20
CA HIS A 64 -4.13 -13.16 3.16
C HIS A 64 -5.41 -13.90 3.57
N ALA A 65 -5.64 -14.13 4.87
CA ALA A 65 -6.93 -14.62 5.37
C ALA A 65 -8.06 -13.62 5.11
N VAL A 66 -7.81 -12.30 5.20
CA VAL A 66 -8.79 -11.28 4.79
C VAL A 66 -9.10 -11.41 3.29
N VAL A 67 -8.09 -11.58 2.44
CA VAL A 67 -8.28 -11.79 0.99
C VAL A 67 -9.10 -13.04 0.73
N ALA A 68 -8.78 -14.16 1.37
CA ALA A 68 -9.51 -15.43 1.26
C ALA A 68 -10.95 -15.31 1.75
N GLY A 69 -11.19 -14.65 2.89
CA GLY A 69 -12.52 -14.40 3.43
C GLY A 69 -13.38 -13.57 2.48
N LEU A 70 -12.82 -12.48 1.92
CA LEU A 70 -13.49 -11.67 0.90
C LEU A 70 -13.81 -12.49 -0.36
N ALA A 71 -12.87 -13.34 -0.78
CA ALA A 71 -13.06 -14.20 -1.94
C ALA A 71 -14.23 -15.18 -1.73
N ARG A 72 -14.34 -15.79 -0.54
CA ARG A 72 -15.45 -16.67 -0.18
C ARG A 72 -16.78 -15.93 -0.12
N LEU A 73 -16.82 -14.72 0.43
CA LEU A 73 -18.02 -13.88 0.47
C LEU A 73 -18.56 -13.56 -0.93
N VAL A 74 -17.66 -13.39 -1.90
CA VAL A 74 -18.01 -13.06 -3.30
C VAL A 74 -18.16 -14.32 -4.18
N GLY A 75 -17.74 -15.50 -3.70
CA GLY A 75 -17.77 -16.75 -4.46
C GLY A 75 -16.71 -16.86 -5.56
N VAL A 76 -15.54 -16.25 -5.36
CA VAL A 76 -14.39 -16.29 -6.29
C VAL A 76 -13.16 -16.92 -5.64
N ARG A 77 -12.13 -17.23 -6.44
CA ARG A 77 -10.84 -17.71 -5.90
C ARG A 77 -10.10 -16.57 -5.18
N PRO A 78 -9.34 -16.84 -4.10
CA PRO A 78 -8.55 -15.82 -3.39
C PRO A 78 -7.64 -15.00 -4.29
N LEU A 79 -7.00 -15.66 -5.26
CA LEU A 79 -6.16 -14.98 -6.25
C LEU A 79 -6.95 -13.96 -7.09
N THR A 80 -8.19 -14.27 -7.46
CA THR A 80 -9.07 -13.36 -8.21
C THR A 80 -9.49 -12.16 -7.34
N ALA A 81 -9.72 -12.37 -6.03
CA ALA A 81 -10.04 -11.29 -5.10
C ALA A 81 -8.84 -10.39 -4.76
N MET A 82 -7.61 -10.92 -4.87
CA MET A 82 -6.38 -10.19 -4.58
C MET A 82 -6.13 -9.01 -5.54
N TRP A 83 -6.36 -9.21 -6.84
CA TRP A 83 -6.07 -8.21 -7.87
C TRP A 83 -6.81 -6.89 -7.71
N PRO A 84 -8.14 -6.84 -7.53
CA PRO A 84 -8.84 -5.58 -7.32
C PRO A 84 -8.36 -4.86 -6.05
N LEU A 85 -7.95 -5.58 -5.00
CA LEU A 85 -7.39 -4.96 -3.78
C LEU A 85 -6.05 -4.29 -4.06
N VAL A 86 -5.14 -4.99 -4.74
CA VAL A 86 -3.82 -4.46 -5.13
C VAL A 86 -3.98 -3.25 -6.03
N TRP A 87 -4.81 -3.33 -7.08
CA TRP A 87 -5.03 -2.21 -8.00
C TRP A 87 -5.71 -1.02 -7.34
N SER A 88 -6.64 -1.27 -6.41
CA SER A 88 -7.26 -0.20 -5.61
C SER A 88 -6.23 0.50 -4.72
N GLY A 89 -5.32 -0.25 -4.10
CA GLY A 89 -4.19 0.31 -3.34
C GLY A 89 -3.26 1.14 -4.22
N THR A 90 -2.93 0.66 -5.42
CA THR A 90 -2.13 1.41 -6.39
C THR A 90 -2.82 2.71 -6.78
N ALA A 91 -4.11 2.65 -7.12
CA ALA A 91 -4.92 3.81 -7.50
C ALA A 91 -4.97 4.86 -6.39
N PHE A 92 -5.19 4.40 -5.16
CA PHE A 92 -5.23 5.26 -3.99
C PHE A 92 -3.88 5.94 -3.73
N GLY A 93 -2.77 5.18 -3.80
CA GLY A 93 -1.42 5.73 -3.68
C GLY A 93 -1.11 6.76 -4.76
N ALA A 94 -1.48 6.48 -6.02
CA ALA A 94 -1.29 7.41 -7.13
C ALA A 94 -2.13 8.69 -6.96
N TRP A 95 -3.39 8.56 -6.53
CA TRP A 95 -4.25 9.72 -6.23
C TRP A 95 -3.67 10.56 -5.09
N LEU A 96 -3.22 9.94 -4.00
CA LEU A 96 -2.58 10.63 -2.89
C LEU A 96 -1.34 11.40 -3.35
N LEU A 97 -0.48 10.77 -4.14
CA LEU A 97 0.71 11.44 -4.70
C LEU A 97 0.30 12.61 -5.60
N ALA A 98 -0.64 12.42 -6.52
CA ALA A 98 -1.06 13.46 -7.45
C ALA A 98 -1.65 14.71 -6.74
N VAL A 99 -2.46 14.50 -5.70
CA VAL A 99 -3.26 15.57 -5.07
C VAL A 99 -2.60 16.14 -3.82
N LYS A 100 -1.94 15.29 -3.02
CA LYS A 100 -1.50 15.64 -1.67
C LYS A 100 0.01 15.93 -1.61
N SER A 101 0.82 15.55 -2.58
CA SER A 101 2.27 15.81 -2.51
C SER A 101 2.72 17.14 -3.14
N THR A 102 1.79 17.98 -3.61
CA THR A 102 2.11 19.26 -4.27
C THR A 102 2.90 20.23 -3.40
N SER A 103 2.63 20.29 -2.09
CA SER A 103 3.37 21.13 -1.15
C SER A 103 4.82 20.69 -0.92
N VAL A 104 5.15 19.44 -1.28
CA VAL A 104 6.49 18.86 -1.08
C VAL A 104 7.25 18.75 -2.41
N LEU A 105 6.57 18.36 -3.48
CA LEU A 105 7.17 18.05 -4.78
C LEU A 105 6.91 19.13 -5.85
N GLY A 106 6.14 20.17 -5.52
CA GLY A 106 5.69 21.19 -6.46
C GLY A 106 4.57 20.72 -7.38
N GLU A 107 4.03 21.63 -8.20
CA GLU A 107 2.82 21.40 -9.00
C GLU A 107 2.94 20.24 -10.00
N ARG A 108 4.13 20.03 -10.56
CA ARG A 108 4.40 18.94 -11.51
C ARG A 108 4.94 17.68 -10.83
N GLY A 109 5.43 17.78 -9.61
CA GLY A 109 6.07 16.67 -8.91
C GLY A 109 5.09 15.61 -8.44
N GLY A 110 3.93 16.00 -7.91
CA GLY A 110 2.89 15.05 -7.50
C GLY A 110 2.37 14.18 -8.64
N PRO A 111 2.00 14.78 -9.78
CA PRO A 111 1.72 14.03 -11.00
C PRO A 111 2.84 13.05 -11.40
N ARG A 112 4.08 13.52 -11.51
CA ARG A 112 5.21 12.63 -11.87
C ARG A 112 5.40 11.47 -10.88
N ALA A 113 5.26 11.73 -9.59
CA ALA A 113 5.35 10.70 -8.56
C ALA A 113 4.22 9.66 -8.69
N ALA A 114 3.00 10.10 -8.96
CA ALA A 114 1.87 9.21 -9.20
C ALA A 114 2.06 8.34 -10.45
N ALA A 115 2.58 8.90 -11.55
CA ALA A 115 2.93 8.15 -12.75
C ALA A 115 4.04 7.13 -12.46
N GLY A 116 5.09 7.53 -11.74
CA GLY A 116 6.18 6.65 -11.33
C GLY A 116 5.70 5.51 -10.43
N TRP A 117 4.76 5.78 -9.52
CA TRP A 117 4.14 4.78 -8.65
C TRP A 117 3.34 3.73 -9.44
N SER A 118 2.49 4.19 -10.37
CA SER A 118 1.74 3.28 -11.25
C SER A 118 2.69 2.46 -12.13
N ALA A 119 3.73 3.09 -12.69
CA ALA A 119 4.75 2.40 -13.48
C ALA A 119 5.52 1.36 -12.65
N ALA A 120 5.86 1.67 -11.39
CA ALA A 120 6.50 0.73 -10.48
C ALA A 120 5.59 -0.48 -10.18
N THR A 121 4.28 -0.25 -9.98
CA THR A 121 3.30 -1.34 -9.81
C THR A 121 3.25 -2.23 -11.05
N LEU A 122 3.19 -1.63 -12.25
CA LEU A 122 3.19 -2.36 -13.51
C LEU A 122 4.49 -3.16 -13.71
N PHE A 123 5.63 -2.59 -13.33
CA PHE A 123 6.91 -3.29 -13.35
C PHE A 123 6.91 -4.49 -12.38
N VAL A 124 6.41 -4.30 -11.15
CA VAL A 124 6.24 -5.38 -10.15
C VAL A 124 5.33 -6.48 -10.71
N ALA A 125 4.27 -6.11 -11.42
CA ALA A 125 3.42 -7.07 -12.12
C ALA A 125 4.17 -7.84 -13.20
N ALA A 126 4.93 -7.13 -14.03
CA ALA A 126 5.70 -7.72 -15.14
C ALA A 126 6.76 -8.73 -14.67
N VAL A 127 7.32 -8.54 -13.48
CA VAL A 127 8.31 -9.47 -12.88
C VAL A 127 7.68 -10.55 -11.99
N GLY A 128 6.34 -10.69 -11.97
CA GLY A 128 5.65 -11.76 -11.24
C GLY A 128 5.53 -11.55 -9.73
N ASN A 129 5.78 -10.33 -9.25
CA ASN A 129 5.80 -9.98 -7.82
C ASN A 129 4.55 -9.21 -7.37
N LEU A 130 3.50 -9.19 -8.19
CA LEU A 130 2.25 -8.52 -7.87
C LEU A 130 1.60 -9.16 -6.63
N GLY A 131 1.17 -8.33 -5.68
CA GLY A 131 0.58 -8.83 -4.44
C GLY A 131 1.56 -9.53 -3.49
N GLN A 132 2.87 -9.51 -3.75
CA GLN A 132 3.86 -9.94 -2.75
C GLN A 132 3.88 -9.02 -1.53
N ARG A 133 4.42 -9.52 -0.42
CA ARG A 133 4.51 -8.80 0.86
C ARG A 133 5.21 -7.45 0.74
N GLU A 134 6.30 -7.37 -0.03
CA GLU A 134 7.04 -6.14 -0.33
C GLU A 134 6.15 -5.11 -1.01
N HIS A 135 5.36 -5.57 -1.98
CA HIS A 135 4.47 -4.72 -2.72
C HIS A 135 3.29 -4.26 -1.84
N LEU A 136 2.65 -5.18 -1.10
CA LEU A 136 1.58 -4.86 -0.16
C LEU A 136 2.05 -3.89 0.93
N PHE A 137 3.27 -4.07 1.45
CA PHE A 137 3.91 -3.12 2.35
C PHE A 137 3.97 -1.73 1.72
N ALA A 138 4.48 -1.63 0.49
CA ALA A 138 4.56 -0.35 -0.20
C ALA A 138 3.19 0.31 -0.36
N LEU A 139 2.17 -0.45 -0.79
CA LEU A 139 0.80 0.05 -0.98
C LEU A 139 0.20 0.63 0.32
N LEU A 140 0.48 -0.02 1.45
CA LEU A 140 -0.03 0.37 2.77
C LEU A 140 0.79 1.48 3.44
N PHE A 141 2.11 1.48 3.22
CA PHE A 141 3.03 2.41 3.87
C PHE A 141 3.17 3.74 3.15
N LEU A 142 3.04 3.79 1.82
CA LEU A 142 3.10 5.04 1.05
C LEU A 142 2.09 6.09 1.54
N PRO A 143 0.79 5.77 1.76
CA PRO A 143 -0.17 6.73 2.27
C PRO A 143 0.26 7.39 3.59
N TYR A 144 0.85 6.61 4.49
CA TYR A 144 1.43 7.11 5.74
C TYR A 144 2.55 8.12 5.48
N VAL A 145 3.52 7.78 4.63
CA VAL A 145 4.65 8.65 4.30
C VAL A 145 4.18 9.98 3.69
N VAL A 146 3.30 9.92 2.69
CA VAL A 146 2.76 11.12 2.02
C VAL A 146 2.04 12.01 3.02
N HIS A 147 1.29 11.43 3.96
CA HIS A 147 0.60 12.19 4.99
C HIS A 147 1.59 12.82 5.99
N ARG A 148 2.56 12.07 6.52
CA ARG A 148 3.52 12.58 7.52
C ARG A 148 4.43 13.67 6.98
N LEU A 149 4.76 13.64 5.68
CA LEU A 149 5.54 14.70 5.04
C LEU A 149 4.81 16.05 4.97
N ARG A 150 3.49 16.07 5.22
CA ARG A 150 2.63 17.26 5.16
C ARG A 150 2.27 17.83 6.52
N VAL A 151 2.93 17.39 7.61
CA VAL A 151 2.61 17.86 8.98
C VAL A 151 2.62 19.39 9.14
N ARG A 152 3.33 20.12 8.29
CA ARG A 152 3.32 21.60 8.28
C ARG A 152 1.97 22.23 7.94
N GLU A 153 1.00 21.47 7.40
CA GLU A 153 -0.32 21.98 7.04
C GLU A 153 -1.33 21.96 8.22
N GLY A 154 -0.91 21.53 9.41
CA GLY A 154 -1.59 21.87 10.68
C GLY A 154 -2.92 21.19 10.99
N THR A 155 -3.49 20.33 10.13
CA THR A 155 -4.80 19.71 10.39
C THR A 155 -4.72 18.20 10.58
N ALA A 156 -5.07 17.72 11.77
CA ALA A 156 -5.47 16.35 11.98
C ALA A 156 -6.73 16.08 11.13
N THR A 157 -6.62 15.16 10.19
CA THR A 157 -7.72 14.78 9.29
C THR A 157 -8.11 13.34 9.57
N PRO A 158 -9.37 12.91 9.33
CA PRO A 158 -9.73 11.49 9.40
C PRO A 158 -8.80 10.61 8.53
N LEU A 159 -8.33 11.17 7.41
CA LEU A 159 -7.34 10.54 6.56
C LEU A 159 -6.03 10.22 7.30
N ALA A 160 -5.61 11.04 8.28
CA ALA A 160 -4.41 10.79 9.10
C ALA A 160 -4.51 9.51 9.92
N VAL A 161 -5.69 9.25 10.49
CA VAL A 161 -5.94 8.04 11.28
C VAL A 161 -5.87 6.82 10.36
N TRP A 162 -6.55 6.87 9.22
CA TRP A 162 -6.56 5.75 8.27
C TRP A 162 -5.20 5.49 7.63
N THR A 163 -4.45 6.53 7.25
CA THR A 163 -3.09 6.34 6.74
C THR A 163 -2.14 5.88 7.84
N GLY A 164 -2.31 6.31 9.09
CA GLY A 164 -1.58 5.79 10.25
C GLY A 164 -1.84 4.31 10.48
N ILE A 165 -3.10 3.87 10.47
CA ILE A 165 -3.47 2.45 10.58
C ILE A 165 -2.89 1.65 9.42
N ALA A 166 -3.04 2.12 8.18
CA ALA A 166 -2.47 1.45 7.01
C ALA A 166 -0.94 1.32 7.13
N GLY A 167 -0.26 2.39 7.54
CA GLY A 167 1.19 2.39 7.79
C GLY A 167 1.59 1.40 8.89
N ALA A 168 0.84 1.32 9.98
CA ALA A 168 1.08 0.37 11.07
C ALA A 168 0.89 -1.09 10.60
N VAL A 169 -0.17 -1.38 9.86
CA VAL A 169 -0.38 -2.71 9.23
C VAL A 169 0.79 -3.02 8.30
N GLY A 170 1.23 -2.07 7.46
CA GLY A 170 2.42 -2.21 6.63
C GLY A 170 3.66 -2.59 7.44
N VAL A 171 4.00 -1.82 8.48
CA VAL A 171 5.14 -2.12 9.37
C VAL A 171 5.03 -3.51 9.98
N CYS A 172 3.85 -3.96 10.39
CA CYS A 172 3.69 -5.29 10.96
C CYS A 172 3.82 -6.43 9.92
N ILE A 173 3.68 -6.16 8.61
CA ILE A 173 4.04 -7.12 7.54
C ILE A 173 5.56 -7.30 7.49
N LYS A 174 6.31 -6.20 7.71
CA LYS A 174 7.77 -6.17 7.71
C LYS A 174 8.32 -5.35 8.91
N PRO A 175 8.45 -5.97 10.10
CA PRO A 175 8.73 -5.25 11.35
C PRO A 175 10.00 -4.38 11.35
N HIS A 176 11.00 -4.71 10.54
CA HIS A 176 12.22 -3.93 10.38
C HIS A 176 11.98 -2.52 9.82
N PHE A 177 10.87 -2.28 9.10
CA PHE A 177 10.49 -0.93 8.65
C PHE A 177 9.94 -0.05 9.77
N LEU A 178 9.79 -0.56 10.99
CA LEU A 178 9.51 0.27 12.17
C LEU A 178 10.58 1.35 12.35
N LEU A 179 11.84 1.05 12.02
CA LEU A 179 12.92 2.04 12.06
C LEU A 179 12.67 3.20 11.09
N VAL A 180 12.14 2.93 9.91
CA VAL A 180 11.79 3.96 8.93
C VAL A 180 10.62 4.80 9.44
N ALA A 181 9.59 4.16 9.99
CA ALA A 181 8.47 4.86 10.60
C ALA A 181 8.93 5.75 11.76
N ALA A 182 9.75 5.22 12.68
CA ALA A 182 10.30 5.95 13.82
C ALA A 182 11.20 7.12 13.39
N ALA A 183 12.03 6.92 12.37
CA ALA A 183 12.86 8.00 11.81
C ALA A 183 12.01 9.12 11.21
N LEU A 184 10.93 8.79 10.50
CA LEU A 184 9.98 9.78 9.98
C LEU A 184 9.29 10.54 11.12
N GLU A 185 8.83 9.85 12.16
CA GLU A 185 8.22 10.48 13.34
C GLU A 185 9.21 11.41 14.05
N ALA A 186 10.44 10.96 14.27
CA ALA A 186 11.50 11.76 14.89
C ALA A 186 11.85 13.00 14.05
N MET A 187 11.95 12.86 12.72
CA MET A 187 12.17 13.97 11.81
C MET A 187 11.02 14.99 11.88
N VAL A 188 9.78 14.53 11.87
CA VAL A 188 8.59 15.37 11.96
C VAL A 188 8.56 16.12 13.30
N TRP A 189 8.80 15.42 14.40
CA TRP A 189 8.85 15.99 15.74
C TRP A 189 9.96 17.04 15.86
N TRP A 190 11.15 16.76 15.33
CA TRP A 190 12.27 17.71 15.34
C TRP A 190 11.95 18.97 14.52
N ARG A 191 11.34 18.81 13.33
CA ARG A 191 10.89 19.95 12.51
C ARG A 191 9.79 20.76 13.21
N GLY A 192 8.89 20.09 13.94
CA GLY A 192 7.84 20.75 14.72
C GLY A 192 8.40 21.59 15.88
N ARG A 193 9.41 21.08 16.60
CA ARG A 193 10.10 21.84 17.66
C ARG A 193 10.73 23.13 17.14
N ARG A 194 11.43 23.06 16.00
CA ARG A 194 12.04 24.24 15.37
C ARG A 194 11.03 25.28 14.86
N ALA A 195 9.79 24.88 14.58
CA ALA A 195 8.73 25.80 14.18
C ALA A 195 8.09 26.53 15.38
N LEU A 196 8.31 26.03 16.61
CA LEU A 196 7.78 26.60 17.85
C LEU A 196 8.80 27.42 18.65
N GLU A 197 10.08 27.40 18.27
CA GLU A 197 11.08 28.34 18.81
C GLU A 197 10.93 29.70 18.10
N PRO A 198 10.42 30.75 18.77
CA PRO A 198 10.44 32.10 18.20
C PRO A 198 11.87 32.62 18.31
N GLY A 199 12.61 32.66 17.21
CA GLY A 199 14.01 33.08 17.19
C GLY A 199 14.40 33.84 15.93
N PHE A 200 14.26 35.17 15.99
CA PHE A 200 15.01 36.21 15.26
C PHE A 200 15.11 36.11 13.73
N VAL A 201 14.16 36.73 13.02
CA VAL A 201 14.37 37.88 12.11
C VAL A 201 13.16 38.80 12.23
#